data_AF-A0AAE2A6F8-F1
#
_entry.id   AF-A0AAE2A6F8-F1
#
_cell.length_a   1.000
_cell.length_b   1.000
_cell.length_c   1.000
_cell.angle_alpha   90.00
_cell.angle_beta   90.00
_cell.angle_gamma   90.00
#
_symmetry.space_group_name_H-M   'P 1'
#
loop_
_entity.id
_entity.type
_entity.pdbx_description
1 polymer ?
#
loop_
_entity_poly.entity_id
_entity_poly.type
_entity_poly.pdbx_seq_one_letter_code
_entity_poly.pdbx_strand_id
1 'polypeptide(L)'
;MAIRINDNLSQLWGDNLVNDRRDIWLWKRLQEYGLNIGPLDRAPREMRNIIAECLSLHPHLAETLKQQEAAKLLHQDHFKWIHEGKRQISWVSNRLLSASGLIPFMIPTNLHGMDRLYYIADCWEADITYKRIELKNIEELWKSQKNADKPFRWFKDDNQKILLAWEWLTKNTQLTLSCPPFEDYEDLLIYFDESFIINEQRELYLTKIKARWSQQKYRSNLSGKSQYNFILSDKAIRSLDKICEQHEISRARAIEILIAQEEINATYIAEKLKNSKLLNQD
;
A
#
# COMPACT_ATOMS: atom_id res chain seq x y z
N MET A 1 -18.66 -17.98 -11.20
CA MET A 1 -19.46 -19.13 -11.68
C MET A 1 -18.54 -20.33 -11.70
N ALA A 2 -18.89 -21.43 -11.04
CA ALA A 2 -18.06 -22.64 -11.07
C ALA A 2 -18.13 -23.26 -12.48
N ILE A 3 -16.97 -23.39 -13.13
CA ILE A 3 -16.88 -24.02 -14.45
C ILE A 3 -17.05 -25.52 -14.24
N ARG A 4 -18.04 -26.10 -14.92
CA ARG A 4 -18.21 -27.56 -14.93
C ARG A 4 -17.33 -28.15 -16.02
N ILE A 5 -16.52 -29.14 -15.66
CA ILE A 5 -15.68 -29.90 -16.58
C ILE A 5 -15.93 -31.39 -16.31
N ASN A 6 -15.83 -32.19 -17.37
CA ASN A 6 -15.95 -33.65 -17.35
C ASN A 6 -14.74 -34.27 -18.07
N ASP A 7 -13.55 -33.86 -17.65
CA ASP A 7 -12.29 -34.45 -18.12
C ASP A 7 -11.90 -35.68 -17.30
N ASN A 8 -10.86 -36.39 -17.74
CA ASN A 8 -10.40 -37.61 -17.07
C ASN A 8 -10.04 -37.37 -15.60
N LEU A 9 -9.50 -36.19 -15.27
CA LEU A 9 -9.18 -35.85 -13.87
C LEU A 9 -10.45 -35.72 -13.02
N SER A 10 -11.48 -35.05 -13.54
CA SER A 10 -12.79 -34.88 -12.89
C SER A 10 -13.43 -36.24 -12.57
N GLN A 11 -13.41 -37.16 -13.54
CA GLN A 11 -13.91 -38.52 -13.37
C GLN A 11 -13.11 -39.31 -12.33
N LEU A 12 -11.78 -39.19 -12.37
CA LEU A 12 -10.88 -39.86 -11.42
C LEU A 12 -11.08 -39.32 -10.01
N TRP A 13 -11.34 -38.02 -9.85
CA TRP A 13 -11.55 -37.38 -8.55
C TRP A 13 -12.98 -37.49 -8.01
N GLY A 14 -13.95 -37.78 -8.88
CA GLY A 14 -15.36 -37.92 -8.51
C GLY A 14 -16.08 -36.58 -8.33
N ASP A 15 -15.57 -35.50 -8.94
CA ASP A 15 -16.27 -34.21 -8.99
C ASP A 15 -16.23 -33.60 -10.39
N ASN A 16 -17.20 -32.72 -10.66
CA ASN A 16 -17.41 -32.11 -11.98
C ASN A 16 -17.06 -30.62 -11.97
N LEU A 17 -16.12 -30.19 -11.12
CA LEU A 17 -15.77 -28.79 -10.92
C LEU A 17 -14.29 -28.56 -11.19
N VAL A 18 -13.98 -27.50 -11.94
CA VAL A 18 -12.61 -27.01 -12.05
C VAL A 18 -12.17 -26.50 -10.68
N ASN A 19 -11.02 -26.98 -10.23
CA ASN A 19 -10.43 -26.62 -8.94
C ASN A 19 -8.92 -26.40 -9.11
N ASP A 20 -8.56 -25.20 -9.56
CA ASP A 20 -7.17 -24.83 -9.84
C ASP A 20 -6.26 -25.04 -8.61
N ARG A 21 -6.76 -24.76 -7.40
CA ARG A 21 -6.05 -25.01 -6.14
C ARG A 21 -5.68 -26.49 -5.97
N ARG A 22 -6.63 -27.39 -6.23
CA ARG A 22 -6.36 -28.83 -6.19
C ARG A 22 -5.36 -29.23 -7.27
N ASP A 23 -5.52 -28.72 -8.48
CA ASP A 23 -4.64 -29.11 -9.58
C ASP A 23 -3.18 -28.68 -9.32
N ILE A 24 -2.99 -27.46 -8.78
CA ILE A 24 -1.70 -26.95 -8.31
C ILE A 24 -1.09 -27.86 -7.23
N TRP A 25 -1.91 -28.25 -6.24
CA TRP A 25 -1.47 -29.13 -5.16
C TRP A 25 -1.11 -30.53 -5.66
N LEU A 26 -1.93 -31.13 -6.54
CA LEU A 26 -1.68 -32.43 -7.15
C LEU A 26 -0.39 -32.42 -7.94
N TRP A 27 -0.18 -31.41 -8.79
CA TRP A 27 1.06 -31.26 -9.54
C TRP A 27 2.28 -31.26 -8.62
N LYS A 28 2.23 -30.45 -7.56
CA LYS A 28 3.32 -30.39 -6.58
C LYS A 28 3.56 -31.74 -5.89
N ARG A 29 2.51 -32.46 -5.50
CA ARG A 29 2.64 -33.79 -4.88
C ARG A 29 3.23 -34.81 -5.83
N LEU A 30 2.80 -34.85 -7.10
CA LEU A 30 3.35 -35.78 -8.08
C LEU A 30 4.87 -35.59 -8.26
N GLN A 31 5.36 -34.35 -8.22
CA GLN A 31 6.80 -34.07 -8.21
C GLN A 31 7.51 -34.59 -6.96
N GLU A 32 6.90 -34.43 -5.78
CA GLU A 32 7.47 -34.92 -4.52
C GLU A 32 7.54 -36.46 -4.48
N TYR A 33 6.62 -37.13 -5.17
CA TYR A 33 6.66 -38.59 -5.42
C TYR A 33 7.64 -39.00 -6.53
N GLY A 34 8.39 -38.04 -7.09
CA GLY A 34 9.46 -38.31 -8.06
C GLY A 34 9.00 -38.41 -9.52
N LEU A 35 7.76 -38.03 -9.84
CA LEU A 35 7.28 -38.02 -11.23
C LEU A 35 7.84 -36.82 -11.98
N ASN A 36 8.45 -37.09 -13.14
CA ASN A 36 9.05 -36.07 -13.99
C ASN A 36 8.01 -35.38 -14.89
N ILE A 37 7.16 -34.55 -14.29
CA ILE A 37 6.12 -33.78 -15.00
C ILE A 37 6.54 -32.34 -15.32
N GLY A 38 7.77 -31.95 -14.98
CA GLY A 38 8.27 -30.58 -15.15
C GLY A 38 7.85 -29.64 -14.01
N PRO A 39 8.49 -28.47 -13.85
CA PRO A 39 8.28 -27.58 -12.72
C PRO A 39 6.93 -26.84 -12.82
N LEU A 40 6.31 -26.52 -11.68
CA LEU A 40 4.93 -25.97 -11.64
C LEU A 40 4.83 -24.55 -12.23
N ASP A 41 5.90 -23.78 -12.16
CA ASP A 41 6.01 -22.46 -12.80
C ASP A 41 5.96 -22.52 -14.34
N ARG A 42 6.17 -23.71 -14.91
CA ARG A 42 6.11 -24.00 -16.34
C ARG A 42 5.07 -25.06 -16.68
N ALA A 43 4.07 -25.27 -15.80
CA ALA A 43 3.01 -26.22 -16.07
C ALA A 43 2.28 -25.86 -17.39
N PRO A 44 2.09 -26.84 -18.30
CA PRO A 44 1.47 -26.61 -19.59
C PRO A 44 -0.05 -26.41 -19.46
N ARG A 45 -0.72 -25.97 -20.54
CA ARG A 45 -2.19 -25.79 -20.54
C ARG A 45 -2.92 -27.11 -20.30
N GLU A 46 -2.30 -28.21 -20.69
CA GLU A 46 -2.78 -29.59 -20.56
C GLU A 46 -2.46 -30.19 -19.18
N MET A 47 -2.10 -29.38 -18.18
CA MET A 47 -1.74 -29.79 -16.81
C MET A 47 -2.67 -30.88 -16.26
N ARG A 48 -3.99 -30.69 -16.38
CA ARG A 48 -5.00 -31.64 -15.88
C ARG A 48 -4.97 -32.99 -16.58
N ASN A 49 -4.68 -33.02 -17.88
CA ASN A 49 -4.56 -34.27 -18.64
C ASN A 49 -3.33 -35.06 -18.20
N ILE A 50 -2.20 -34.36 -17.99
CA ILE A 50 -0.96 -34.98 -17.50
C ILE A 50 -1.17 -35.55 -16.10
N ILE A 51 -1.81 -34.79 -15.21
CA ILE A 51 -2.16 -35.26 -13.86
C ILE A 51 -3.03 -36.53 -13.95
N ALA A 52 -4.08 -36.51 -14.77
CA ALA A 52 -4.98 -37.66 -14.93
C ALA A 52 -4.25 -38.90 -15.49
N GLU A 53 -3.38 -38.73 -16.47
CA GLU A 53 -2.58 -39.81 -17.05
C GLU A 53 -1.63 -40.43 -16.01
N CYS A 54 -0.87 -39.58 -15.30
CA CYS A 54 0.03 -40.04 -14.24
C CYS A 54 -0.71 -40.83 -13.15
N LEU A 55 -1.87 -40.35 -12.72
CA LEU A 55 -2.66 -40.99 -11.66
C LEU A 55 -3.37 -42.26 -12.13
N SER A 56 -3.77 -42.32 -13.39
CA SER A 56 -4.34 -43.54 -13.99
C SER A 56 -3.31 -44.66 -14.06
N LEU A 57 -2.03 -44.31 -14.31
CA LEU A 57 -0.92 -45.25 -14.27
C LEU A 57 -0.52 -45.67 -12.84
N HIS A 58 -0.90 -44.90 -11.82
CA HIS A 58 -0.56 -45.15 -10.42
C HIS A 58 -1.80 -45.07 -9.49
N PRO A 59 -2.73 -46.04 -9.54
CA PRO A 59 -3.99 -45.96 -8.78
C PRO A 59 -3.82 -45.87 -7.26
N HIS A 60 -2.79 -46.52 -6.71
CA HIS A 60 -2.46 -46.45 -5.28
C HIS A 60 -2.07 -45.02 -4.84
N LEU A 61 -1.37 -44.29 -5.73
CA LEU A 61 -1.00 -42.91 -5.50
C LEU A 61 -2.23 -42.00 -5.55
N ALA A 62 -3.14 -42.23 -6.49
CA ALA A 62 -4.40 -41.50 -6.56
C ALA A 62 -5.22 -41.62 -5.26
N GLU A 63 -5.37 -42.83 -4.74
CA GLU A 63 -6.09 -43.05 -3.48
C GLU A 63 -5.37 -42.40 -2.28
N THR A 64 -4.04 -42.51 -2.24
CA THR A 64 -3.22 -41.85 -1.21
C THR A 64 -3.40 -40.33 -1.23
N LEU A 65 -3.40 -39.72 -2.41
CA LEU A 65 -3.58 -38.27 -2.55
C LEU A 65 -4.99 -37.83 -2.17
N LYS A 66 -6.04 -38.59 -2.51
CA LYS A 66 -7.40 -38.28 -2.03
C LYS A 66 -7.49 -38.27 -0.51
N GLN A 67 -6.86 -39.24 0.15
CA GLN A 67 -6.82 -39.31 1.61
C GLN A 67 -6.03 -38.13 2.20
N GLN A 68 -4.90 -37.76 1.58
CA GLN A 68 -4.12 -36.60 2.01
C GLN A 68 -4.87 -35.28 1.80
N GLU A 69 -5.60 -35.12 0.70
CA GLU A 69 -6.44 -33.94 0.45
C GLU A 69 -7.45 -33.77 1.59
N ALA A 70 -8.21 -34.84 1.89
CA ALA A 70 -9.21 -34.81 2.95
C ALA A 70 -8.62 -34.58 4.35
N ALA A 71 -7.42 -35.10 4.62
CA ALA A 71 -6.80 -35.04 5.93
C ALA A 71 -5.96 -33.78 6.20
N LYS A 72 -5.40 -33.14 5.15
CA LYS A 72 -4.39 -32.07 5.30
C LYS A 72 -4.77 -30.73 4.69
N LEU A 73 -5.71 -30.66 3.74
CA LEU A 73 -6.08 -29.41 3.11
C LEU A 73 -7.19 -28.69 3.88
N LEU A 74 -6.98 -27.39 4.12
CA LEU A 74 -8.01 -26.55 4.70
C LEU A 74 -9.11 -26.27 3.67
N HIS A 75 -10.37 -26.49 4.05
CA HIS A 75 -11.51 -26.08 3.24
C HIS A 75 -11.47 -24.57 2.93
N GLN A 76 -11.97 -24.17 1.75
CA GLN A 76 -11.94 -22.78 1.29
C GLN A 76 -12.62 -21.81 2.27
N ASP A 77 -13.61 -22.28 3.03
CA ASP A 77 -14.30 -21.48 4.05
C ASP A 77 -13.38 -20.89 5.11
N HIS A 78 -12.26 -21.57 5.41
CA HIS A 78 -11.29 -21.08 6.39
C HIS A 78 -10.57 -19.80 5.92
N PHE A 79 -10.61 -19.50 4.62
CA PHE A 79 -9.95 -18.33 4.02
C PHE A 79 -10.94 -17.19 3.71
N LYS A 80 -12.24 -17.36 3.97
CA LYS A 80 -13.29 -16.38 3.63
C LYS A 80 -13.08 -15.00 4.27
N TRP A 81 -12.37 -14.91 5.39
CA TRP A 81 -12.05 -13.64 6.06
C TRP A 81 -10.96 -12.84 5.33
N ILE A 82 -10.30 -13.43 4.32
CA ILE A 82 -9.27 -12.80 3.50
C ILE A 82 -9.93 -12.19 2.27
N HIS A 83 -10.39 -10.95 2.39
CA HIS A 83 -11.14 -10.24 1.35
C HIS A 83 -10.88 -8.72 1.34
N GLU A 84 -9.87 -8.24 2.09
CA GLU A 84 -9.59 -6.81 2.31
C GLU A 84 -8.55 -6.21 1.34
N GLY A 85 -8.08 -6.97 0.34
CA GLY A 85 -7.17 -6.48 -0.70
C GLY A 85 -5.79 -7.15 -0.72
N LYS A 86 -4.88 -6.60 -1.55
CA LYS A 86 -3.54 -7.16 -1.77
C LYS A 86 -2.68 -7.11 -0.51
N ARG A 87 -2.86 -6.10 0.34
CA ARG A 87 -2.13 -5.98 1.62
C ARG A 87 -2.44 -7.14 2.55
N GLN A 88 -3.73 -7.42 2.78
CA GLN A 88 -4.12 -8.52 3.68
C GLN A 88 -3.56 -9.84 3.15
N ILE A 89 -3.67 -10.08 1.85
CA ILE A 89 -3.14 -11.29 1.21
C ILE A 89 -1.62 -11.39 1.41
N SER A 90 -0.85 -10.32 1.16
CA SER A 90 0.61 -10.33 1.36
C SER A 90 0.96 -10.60 2.83
N TRP A 91 0.31 -9.87 3.75
CA TRP A 91 0.55 -9.96 5.18
C TRP A 91 0.29 -11.37 5.72
N VAL A 92 -0.86 -11.96 5.36
CA VAL A 92 -1.23 -13.33 5.75
C VAL A 92 -0.31 -14.36 5.11
N SER A 93 0.04 -14.18 3.83
CA SER A 93 0.95 -15.09 3.13
C SER A 93 2.32 -15.14 3.79
N ASN A 94 2.87 -13.99 4.21
CA ASN A 94 4.17 -13.92 4.87
C ASN A 94 4.15 -14.60 6.25
N ARG A 95 3.04 -14.45 7.01
CA ARG A 95 2.86 -15.12 8.30
C ARG A 95 2.71 -16.63 8.15
N LEU A 96 1.89 -17.09 7.20
CA LEU A 96 1.77 -18.51 6.87
C LEU A 96 3.10 -19.08 6.39
N LEU A 97 3.87 -18.34 5.60
CA LEU A 97 5.18 -18.75 5.15
C LEU A 97 6.13 -18.96 6.32
N SER A 98 6.20 -18.00 7.26
CA SER A 98 6.98 -18.15 8.49
C SER A 98 6.53 -19.33 9.34
N ALA A 99 5.22 -19.53 9.52
CA ALA A 99 4.67 -20.64 10.31
C ALA A 99 4.91 -22.01 9.65
N SER A 100 4.85 -22.06 8.32
CA SER A 100 5.04 -23.30 7.54
C SER A 100 6.48 -23.77 7.46
N GLY A 101 7.45 -22.87 7.65
CA GLY A 101 8.87 -23.15 7.43
C GLY A 101 9.23 -23.39 5.96
N LEU A 102 8.30 -23.16 5.02
CA LEU A 102 8.56 -23.28 3.60
C LEU A 102 9.60 -22.24 3.17
N ILE A 103 10.49 -22.66 2.26
CA ILE A 103 11.54 -21.78 1.80
C ILE A 103 11.01 -20.91 0.65
N PRO A 104 11.11 -19.56 0.72
CA PRO A 104 10.49 -18.67 -0.26
C PRO A 104 10.84 -18.96 -1.72
N PHE A 105 12.09 -19.35 -2.02
CA PHE A 105 12.54 -19.64 -3.38
C PHE A 105 11.99 -20.97 -3.94
N MET A 106 11.37 -21.81 -3.12
CA MET A 106 10.70 -23.04 -3.53
C MET A 106 9.23 -22.81 -3.91
N ILE A 107 8.71 -21.59 -3.72
CA ILE A 107 7.36 -21.23 -4.13
C ILE A 107 7.40 -20.86 -5.61
N PRO A 108 6.53 -21.44 -6.47
CA PRO A 108 6.47 -21.09 -7.88
C PRO A 108 6.22 -19.59 -8.10
N THR A 109 6.97 -18.99 -9.00
CA THR A 109 6.99 -17.54 -9.25
C THR A 109 5.75 -17.04 -9.99
N ASN A 110 5.02 -17.93 -10.68
CA ASN A 110 3.77 -17.64 -11.37
C ASN A 110 2.54 -17.61 -10.45
N LEU A 111 2.68 -18.01 -9.17
CA LEU A 111 1.60 -17.96 -8.20
C LEU A 111 1.56 -16.59 -7.51
N HIS A 112 0.40 -15.95 -7.58
CA HIS A 112 0.17 -14.63 -7.01
C HIS A 112 -1.10 -14.62 -6.17
N GLY A 113 -1.24 -13.60 -5.31
CA GLY A 113 -2.45 -13.39 -4.52
C GLY A 113 -2.88 -14.63 -3.72
N MET A 114 -4.15 -14.98 -3.86
CA MET A 114 -4.74 -16.12 -3.14
C MET A 114 -4.15 -17.47 -3.56
N ASP A 115 -3.75 -17.65 -4.81
CA ASP A 115 -3.19 -18.94 -5.27
C ASP A 115 -1.85 -19.22 -4.59
N ARG A 116 -1.03 -18.18 -4.41
CA ARG A 116 0.21 -18.26 -3.61
C ARG A 116 -0.09 -18.61 -2.16
N LEU A 117 -1.10 -17.96 -1.57
CA LEU A 117 -1.50 -18.19 -0.18
C LEU A 117 -1.97 -19.64 0.02
N TYR A 118 -2.84 -20.13 -0.87
CA TYR A 118 -3.31 -21.51 -0.85
C TYR A 118 -2.15 -22.48 -0.99
N TYR A 119 -1.24 -22.25 -1.94
CA TYR A 119 -0.06 -23.10 -2.12
C TYR A 119 0.77 -23.23 -0.83
N ILE A 120 1.02 -22.11 -0.12
CA ILE A 120 1.75 -22.13 1.16
C ILE A 120 0.99 -22.98 2.19
N ALA A 121 -0.33 -22.78 2.33
CA ALA A 121 -1.14 -23.52 3.28
C ALA A 121 -1.23 -25.02 2.94
N ASP A 122 -1.26 -25.37 1.66
CA ASP A 122 -1.47 -26.73 1.16
C ASP A 122 -0.18 -27.56 1.16
N CYS A 123 0.96 -26.91 0.91
CA CYS A 123 2.29 -27.51 0.99
C CYS A 123 2.85 -27.56 2.42
N TRP A 124 2.19 -26.90 3.38
CA TRP A 124 2.58 -26.97 4.77
C TRP A 124 2.37 -28.38 5.34
N GLU A 125 3.44 -29.06 5.74
CA GLU A 125 3.43 -30.40 6.35
C GLU A 125 3.04 -30.39 7.83
N ALA A 126 1.91 -29.76 8.15
CA ALA A 126 1.27 -29.84 9.47
C ALA A 126 -0.09 -30.55 9.38
N ASP A 127 -0.58 -31.03 10.52
CA ASP A 127 -1.95 -31.54 10.61
C ASP A 127 -2.97 -30.40 10.46
N ILE A 128 -4.16 -30.76 9.97
CA ILE A 128 -5.22 -29.78 9.69
C ILE A 128 -5.69 -29.01 10.92
N THR A 129 -5.59 -29.58 12.12
CA THR A 129 -5.99 -28.92 13.37
C THR A 129 -5.01 -27.80 13.70
N TYR A 130 -3.71 -28.07 13.61
CA TYR A 130 -2.69 -27.05 13.81
C TYR A 130 -2.79 -25.93 12.78
N LYS A 131 -2.95 -26.26 11.49
CA LYS A 131 -3.17 -25.24 10.44
C LYS A 131 -4.36 -24.34 10.74
N ARG A 132 -5.46 -24.91 11.24
CA ARG A 132 -6.67 -24.16 11.60
C ARG A 132 -6.43 -23.21 12.77
N ILE A 133 -5.75 -23.69 13.83
CA ILE A 133 -5.41 -22.87 14.99
C ILE A 133 -4.53 -21.70 14.54
N GLU A 134 -3.49 -21.98 13.76
CA GLU A 134 -2.57 -20.93 13.33
C GLU A 134 -3.24 -19.92 12.39
N LEU A 135 -4.07 -20.37 11.45
CA LEU A 135 -4.80 -19.44 10.58
C LEU A 135 -5.74 -18.54 11.38
N LYS A 136 -6.36 -19.05 12.45
CA LYS A 136 -7.18 -18.25 13.36
C LYS A 136 -6.34 -17.26 14.17
N ASN A 137 -5.16 -17.66 14.66
CA ASN A 137 -4.22 -16.75 15.31
C ASN A 137 -3.81 -15.61 14.37
N ILE A 138 -3.52 -15.93 13.11
CA ILE A 138 -3.17 -14.95 12.07
C ILE A 138 -4.34 -13.99 11.81
N GLU A 139 -5.58 -14.47 11.79
CA GLU A 139 -6.78 -13.62 11.69
C GLU A 139 -6.88 -12.61 12.85
N GLU A 140 -6.66 -13.06 14.09
CA GLU A 140 -6.69 -12.21 15.28
C GLU A 140 -5.55 -11.18 15.28
N LEU A 141 -4.36 -11.57 14.84
CA LEU A 141 -3.22 -10.67 14.66
C LEU A 141 -3.49 -9.63 13.55
N TRP A 142 -4.15 -10.02 12.45
CA TRP A 142 -4.55 -9.07 11.41
C TRP A 142 -5.51 -8.01 11.94
N LYS A 143 -6.51 -8.41 12.75
CA LYS A 143 -7.41 -7.47 13.42
C LYS A 143 -6.65 -6.47 14.30
N SER A 144 -5.61 -6.94 14.99
CA SER A 144 -4.75 -6.09 15.82
C SER A 144 -3.85 -5.17 14.98
N GLN A 145 -3.29 -5.67 13.87
CA GLN A 145 -2.44 -4.90 12.95
C GLN A 145 -3.17 -3.65 12.45
N LYS A 146 -4.45 -3.76 12.11
CA LYS A 146 -5.26 -2.61 11.66
C LYS A 146 -5.34 -1.46 12.67
N ASN A 147 -5.21 -1.75 13.96
CA ASN A 147 -5.18 -0.70 14.98
C ASN A 147 -3.85 0.09 14.98
N ALA A 148 -2.76 -0.54 14.55
CA ALA A 148 -1.46 0.10 14.39
C ALA A 148 -1.40 1.03 13.17
N ASP A 149 -2.38 0.99 12.27
CA ASP A 149 -2.41 1.79 11.04
C ASP A 149 -2.76 3.27 11.26
N LYS A 150 -3.16 3.66 12.48
CA LYS A 150 -3.60 5.03 12.78
C LYS A 150 -2.64 6.12 12.26
N PRO A 151 -1.29 6.01 12.42
CA PRO A 151 -0.36 7.02 11.93
C PRO A 151 -0.37 7.20 10.41
N PHE A 152 -0.74 6.16 9.67
CA PHE A 152 -0.75 6.09 8.21
C PHE A 152 -2.05 6.63 7.60
N ARG A 153 -3.12 6.83 8.38
CA ARG A 153 -4.40 7.36 7.87
C ARG A 153 -4.24 8.68 7.10
N TRP A 154 -3.26 9.48 7.49
CA TRP A 154 -2.94 10.76 6.84
C TRP A 154 -2.63 10.65 5.33
N PHE A 155 -2.14 9.49 4.86
CA PHE A 155 -1.83 9.25 3.44
C PHE A 155 -3.06 8.89 2.60
N LYS A 156 -4.17 8.48 3.22
CA LYS A 156 -5.33 7.92 2.52
C LYS A 156 -6.05 8.93 1.62
N ASP A 157 -5.98 10.21 1.97
CA ASP A 157 -6.84 11.23 1.36
C ASP A 157 -6.24 11.84 0.07
N ASP A 158 -4.95 11.62 -0.21
CA ASP A 158 -4.27 12.28 -1.34
C ASP A 158 -3.10 11.44 -1.84
N ASN A 159 -3.22 10.92 -3.07
CA ASN A 159 -2.20 10.09 -3.71
C ASN A 159 -0.84 10.82 -3.87
N GLN A 160 -0.81 12.14 -3.93
CA GLN A 160 0.46 12.88 -3.96
C GLN A 160 1.27 12.70 -2.66
N LYS A 161 0.60 12.43 -1.53
CA LYS A 161 1.30 12.11 -0.27
C LYS A 161 2.00 10.75 -0.35
N ILE A 162 1.43 9.80 -1.07
CA ILE A 162 2.00 8.45 -1.28
C ILE A 162 3.24 8.57 -2.16
N LEU A 163 3.14 9.30 -3.27
CA LEU A 163 4.28 9.59 -4.15
C LEU A 163 5.40 10.33 -3.41
N LEU A 164 5.05 11.33 -2.60
CA LEU A 164 6.02 12.05 -1.77
C LEU A 164 6.70 11.11 -0.75
N ALA A 165 5.94 10.18 -0.15
CA ALA A 165 6.50 9.20 0.77
C ALA A 165 7.53 8.33 0.06
N TRP A 166 7.21 7.81 -1.13
CA TRP A 166 8.13 7.04 -1.94
C TRP A 166 9.39 7.82 -2.30
N GLU A 167 9.26 9.05 -2.78
CA GLU A 167 10.40 9.92 -3.08
C GLU A 167 11.28 10.22 -1.86
N TRP A 168 10.66 10.36 -0.69
CA TRP A 168 11.40 10.62 0.53
C TRP A 168 12.15 9.36 0.96
N LEU A 169 11.50 8.20 0.98
CA LEU A 169 12.11 6.93 1.37
C LEU A 169 13.26 6.56 0.44
N THR A 170 13.09 6.69 -0.88
CA THR A 170 14.15 6.41 -1.87
C THR A 170 15.37 7.30 -1.72
N LYS A 171 15.18 8.57 -1.35
CA LYS A 171 16.31 9.51 -1.15
C LYS A 171 17.01 9.37 0.20
N ASN A 172 16.31 8.86 1.21
CA ASN A 172 16.78 8.91 2.61
C ASN A 172 17.02 7.53 3.22
N THR A 173 16.69 6.45 2.50
CA THR A 173 16.83 5.08 2.98
C THR A 173 17.41 4.19 1.88
N GLN A 174 18.21 3.20 2.26
CA GLN A 174 18.66 2.15 1.33
C GLN A 174 17.64 1.01 1.21
N LEU A 175 16.58 1.05 2.01
CA LEU A 175 15.59 -0.02 2.16
C LEU A 175 14.61 -0.11 0.98
N THR A 176 14.64 0.84 0.04
CA THR A 176 13.77 0.85 -1.14
C THR A 176 14.42 0.27 -2.40
N LEU A 177 15.71 -0.13 -2.36
CA LEU A 177 16.46 -0.54 -3.55
C LEU A 177 15.87 -1.75 -4.29
N SER A 178 15.10 -2.59 -3.60
CA SER A 178 14.47 -3.79 -4.14
C SER A 178 12.95 -3.70 -4.24
N CYS A 179 12.37 -2.52 -3.99
CA CYS A 179 10.92 -2.33 -3.98
C CYS A 179 10.49 -1.49 -5.19
N PRO A 180 9.36 -1.83 -5.84
CA PRO A 180 8.76 -0.95 -6.83
C PRO A 180 8.21 0.32 -6.15
N PRO A 181 7.99 1.42 -6.90
CA PRO A 181 7.27 2.58 -6.42
C PRO A 181 5.89 2.24 -5.87
N PHE A 182 5.45 2.99 -4.86
CA PHE A 182 4.09 2.86 -4.34
C PHE A 182 3.10 3.39 -5.37
N GLU A 183 2.17 2.55 -5.81
CA GLU A 183 1.08 2.95 -6.71
C GLU A 183 -0.13 3.43 -5.91
N ASP A 184 -0.37 2.81 -4.73
CA ASP A 184 -1.50 3.12 -3.88
C ASP A 184 -1.18 3.06 -2.37
N TYR A 185 -2.23 3.26 -1.57
CA TYR A 185 -2.14 3.28 -0.12
C TYR A 185 -1.79 1.89 0.45
N GLU A 186 -2.18 0.80 -0.23
CA GLU A 186 -1.86 -0.55 0.20
C GLU A 186 -0.37 -0.84 0.00
N ASP A 187 0.26 -0.39 -1.09
CA ASP A 187 1.70 -0.58 -1.32
C ASP A 187 2.55 0.08 -0.22
N LEU A 188 2.16 1.29 0.18
CA LEU A 188 2.82 2.00 1.27
C LEU A 188 2.76 1.17 2.56
N LEU A 189 1.60 0.60 2.87
CA LEU A 189 1.42 -0.18 4.09
C LEU A 189 2.14 -1.53 4.01
N ILE A 190 2.09 -2.23 2.87
CA ILE A 190 2.83 -3.47 2.62
C ILE A 190 4.32 -3.24 2.88
N TYR A 191 4.88 -2.14 2.37
CA TYR A 191 6.27 -1.79 2.61
C TYR A 191 6.58 -1.67 4.10
N PHE A 192 5.77 -0.96 4.88
CA PHE A 192 6.02 -0.79 6.32
C PHE A 192 5.75 -2.06 7.14
N ASP A 193 4.87 -2.95 6.67
CA ASP A 193 4.60 -4.25 7.27
C ASP A 193 5.77 -5.23 7.05
N GLU A 194 6.42 -5.18 5.88
CA GLU A 194 7.52 -6.08 5.49
C GLU A 194 8.91 -5.53 5.87
N SER A 195 9.02 -4.21 6.05
CA SER A 195 10.28 -3.58 6.43
C SER A 195 10.68 -3.93 7.88
N PHE A 196 11.97 -4.18 8.10
CA PHE A 196 12.55 -4.34 9.44
C PHE A 196 12.74 -2.98 10.16
N ILE A 197 11.78 -2.06 10.01
CA ILE A 197 11.82 -0.72 10.60
C ILE A 197 11.18 -0.79 11.99
N ILE A 198 11.97 -0.48 13.02
CA ILE A 198 11.47 -0.34 14.40
C ILE A 198 10.50 0.85 14.53
N ASN A 199 9.65 0.82 15.55
CA ASN A 199 8.55 1.78 15.71
C ASN A 199 9.04 3.24 15.76
N GLU A 200 10.13 3.51 16.47
CA GLU A 200 10.71 4.85 16.62
C GLU A 200 11.19 5.38 15.26
N GLN A 201 11.82 4.53 14.47
CA GLN A 201 12.30 4.87 13.14
C GLN A 201 11.15 5.10 12.17
N ARG A 202 10.09 4.28 12.28
CA ARG A 202 8.85 4.46 11.52
C ARG A 202 8.21 5.81 11.84
N GLU A 203 8.06 6.15 13.11
CA GLU A 203 7.51 7.45 13.54
C GLU A 203 8.35 8.63 13.05
N LEU A 204 9.67 8.51 13.10
CA LEU A 204 10.59 9.51 12.55
C LEU A 204 10.35 9.72 11.05
N TYR A 205 10.28 8.64 10.26
CA TYR A 205 10.02 8.71 8.81
C TYR A 205 8.69 9.39 8.52
N LEU A 206 7.62 8.97 9.20
CA LEU A 206 6.29 9.56 9.01
C LEU A 206 6.28 11.06 9.34
N THR A 207 6.98 11.46 10.41
CA THR A 207 7.09 12.86 10.81
C THR A 207 7.84 13.69 9.76
N LYS A 208 8.97 13.17 9.25
CA LYS A 208 9.76 13.86 8.21
C LYS A 208 9.01 14.00 6.89
N ILE A 209 8.28 12.97 6.48
CA ILE A 209 7.45 12.99 5.26
C ILE A 209 6.34 14.03 5.40
N LYS A 210 5.62 14.05 6.53
CA LYS A 210 4.57 15.04 6.82
C LYS A 210 5.13 16.47 6.85
N ALA A 211 6.29 16.69 7.46
CA ALA A 211 6.93 17.99 7.48
C ALA A 211 7.31 18.49 6.06
N ARG A 212 7.86 17.59 5.22
CA ARG A 212 8.18 17.90 3.82
C ARG A 212 6.93 18.29 3.02
N TRP A 213 5.82 17.57 3.22
CA TRP A 213 4.55 17.92 2.60
C TRP A 213 4.06 19.31 2.99
N SER A 214 4.04 19.61 4.30
CA SER A 214 3.62 20.92 4.79
C SER A 214 4.49 22.04 4.21
N GLN A 215 5.81 21.83 4.14
CA GLN A 215 6.72 22.79 3.52
C GLN A 215 6.45 22.96 2.01
N GLN A 216 6.17 21.88 1.29
CA GLN A 216 5.86 21.93 -0.14
C GLN A 216 4.56 22.70 -0.40
N LYS A 217 3.49 22.42 0.37
CA LYS A 217 2.22 23.15 0.28
C LYS A 217 2.39 24.62 0.64
N TYR A 218 3.19 24.93 1.65
CA TYR A 218 3.51 26.32 2.00
C TYR A 218 4.21 27.04 0.84
N ARG A 219 5.24 26.42 0.25
CA ARG A 219 5.97 26.99 -0.89
C ARG A 219 5.10 27.14 -2.14
N SER A 220 4.22 26.18 -2.44
CA SER A 220 3.29 26.33 -3.56
C SER A 220 2.32 27.49 -3.35
N ASN A 221 1.85 27.70 -2.12
CA ASN A 221 0.96 28.81 -1.78
C ASN A 221 1.64 30.19 -1.84
N LEU A 222 2.98 30.22 -1.81
CA LEU A 222 3.79 31.43 -2.01
C LEU A 222 4.18 31.67 -3.47
N SER A 223 3.84 30.78 -4.41
CA SER A 223 4.13 31.02 -5.83
C SER A 223 3.41 32.31 -6.28
N GLY A 224 4.16 33.28 -6.79
CA GLY A 224 3.66 34.62 -7.13
C GLY A 224 3.51 35.60 -5.96
N LYS A 225 3.88 35.21 -4.74
CA LYS A 225 3.86 36.06 -3.53
C LYS A 225 5.26 36.16 -2.94
N SER A 226 5.81 37.37 -2.94
CA SER A 226 7.09 37.67 -2.28
C SER A 226 6.86 38.33 -0.94
N GLN A 227 7.53 37.86 0.10
CA GLN A 227 7.49 38.51 1.42
C GLN A 227 8.42 39.73 1.41
N TYR A 228 7.86 40.90 1.69
CA TYR A 228 8.62 42.14 1.89
C TYR A 228 8.52 42.55 3.36
N ASN A 229 9.66 42.81 3.99
CA ASN A 229 9.72 43.33 5.35
C ASN A 229 9.74 44.85 5.29
N PHE A 230 8.77 45.49 5.96
CA PHE A 230 8.66 46.94 6.01
C PHE A 230 9.01 47.45 7.41
N ILE A 231 9.77 48.54 7.48
CA ILE A 231 9.91 49.34 8.70
C ILE A 231 8.89 50.47 8.59
N LEU A 232 7.86 50.44 9.44
CA LEU A 232 6.80 51.44 9.50
C LEU A 232 6.88 52.16 10.84
N SER A 233 6.51 53.45 10.87
CA SER A 233 6.40 54.18 12.13
C SER A 233 5.21 53.66 12.96
N ASP A 234 5.28 53.78 14.29
CA ASP A 234 4.19 53.37 15.19
C ASP A 234 2.85 54.05 14.85
N LYS A 235 2.92 55.27 14.29
CA LYS A 235 1.73 55.98 13.80
C LYS A 235 1.14 55.31 12.58
N ALA A 236 1.97 54.90 11.60
CA ALA A 236 1.51 54.20 10.40
C ALA A 236 0.92 52.83 10.74
N ILE A 237 1.52 52.09 11.69
CA ILE A 237 0.99 50.81 12.16
C ILE A 237 -0.40 50.99 12.79
N ARG A 238 -0.57 51.97 13.69
CA ARG A 238 -1.88 52.26 14.30
C ARG A 238 -2.95 52.66 13.28
N SER A 239 -2.58 53.43 12.26
CA SER A 239 -3.51 53.77 11.17
C SER A 239 -3.88 52.55 10.34
N LEU A 240 -2.90 51.68 10.03
CA LEU A 240 -3.14 50.44 9.28
C LEU A 240 -4.07 49.50 10.05
N ASP A 241 -3.88 49.38 11.37
CA ASP A 241 -4.73 48.56 12.25
C ASP A 241 -6.19 49.03 12.24
N LYS A 242 -6.43 50.34 12.34
CA LYS A 242 -7.79 50.90 12.23
C LYS A 242 -8.44 50.59 10.90
N ILE A 243 -7.70 50.69 9.78
CA ILE A 243 -8.21 50.35 8.45
C ILE A 243 -8.57 48.85 8.39
N CYS A 244 -7.73 48.00 8.95
CA CYS A 244 -7.96 46.55 8.98
C CYS A 244 -9.19 46.19 9.81
N GLU A 245 -9.34 46.79 11.00
CA GLU A 245 -10.50 46.58 11.88
C GLU A 245 -11.79 47.07 11.23
N GLN A 246 -11.79 48.27 10.64
CA GLN A 246 -12.97 48.86 10.03
C GLN A 246 -13.51 48.03 8.85
N HIS A 247 -12.63 47.31 8.13
CA HIS A 247 -12.98 46.58 6.92
C HIS A 247 -12.87 45.05 7.07
N GLU A 248 -12.54 44.54 8.26
CA GLU A 248 -12.33 43.12 8.56
C GLU A 248 -11.34 42.42 7.61
N ILE A 249 -10.28 43.12 7.22
CA ILE A 249 -9.24 42.62 6.30
C ILE A 249 -7.88 42.49 6.98
N SER A 250 -7.02 41.64 6.43
CA SER A 250 -5.63 41.52 6.91
C SER A 250 -4.79 42.75 6.52
N ARG A 251 -3.75 43.03 7.31
CA ARG A 251 -2.77 44.10 7.01
C ARG A 251 -2.17 43.99 5.62
N ALA A 252 -1.81 42.78 5.19
CA ALA A 252 -1.29 42.53 3.85
C ALA A 252 -2.33 42.90 2.78
N ARG A 253 -3.59 42.52 2.98
CA ARG A 253 -4.67 42.84 2.05
C ARG A 253 -4.95 44.33 1.98
N ALA A 254 -4.93 45.03 3.11
CA ALA A 254 -5.07 46.49 3.15
C ALA A 254 -3.95 47.17 2.36
N ILE A 255 -2.69 46.75 2.54
CA ILE A 255 -1.54 47.29 1.78
C ILE A 255 -1.69 47.03 0.28
N GLU A 256 -2.06 45.81 -0.14
CA GLU A 256 -2.29 45.49 -1.56
C GLU A 256 -3.36 46.40 -2.18
N ILE A 257 -4.49 46.62 -1.49
CA ILE A 257 -5.56 47.49 -1.98
C ILE A 257 -5.07 48.93 -2.11
N LEU A 258 -4.34 49.45 -1.11
CA LEU A 258 -3.81 50.81 -1.15
C LEU A 258 -2.79 51.00 -2.28
N ILE A 259 -1.91 50.02 -2.51
CA ILE A 259 -0.94 50.05 -3.63
C ILE A 259 -1.69 50.05 -4.96
N ALA A 260 -2.66 49.15 -5.14
CA ALA A 260 -3.43 49.05 -6.37
C ALA A 260 -4.22 50.33 -6.67
N GLN A 261 -4.82 50.94 -5.65
CA GLN A 261 -5.55 52.20 -5.81
C GLN A 261 -4.63 53.37 -6.17
N GLU A 262 -3.44 53.43 -5.58
CA GLU A 262 -2.46 54.46 -5.92
C GLU A 262 -1.88 54.25 -7.33
N GLU A 263 -1.66 53.01 -7.77
CA GLU A 263 -1.20 52.71 -9.12
C GLU A 263 -2.23 53.14 -10.18
N ILE A 264 -3.53 52.95 -9.91
CA ILE A 264 -4.62 53.34 -10.83
C ILE A 264 -4.82 54.85 -10.85
N ASN A 265 -4.87 55.48 -9.68
CA ASN A 265 -5.28 56.89 -9.56
C ASN A 265 -4.10 57.87 -9.63
N ALA A 266 -2.88 57.45 -9.25
CA ALA A 266 -1.64 58.22 -9.26
C ALA A 266 -1.69 59.60 -8.57
N THR A 267 -2.61 59.78 -7.62
CA THR A 267 -2.91 61.08 -7.01
C THR A 267 -2.27 61.28 -5.64
N TYR A 268 -2.36 60.30 -4.74
CA TYR A 268 -2.12 60.56 -3.32
C TYR A 268 -0.63 60.71 -2.98
N ILE A 269 0.26 59.93 -3.60
CA ILE A 269 1.71 60.07 -3.42
C ILE A 269 2.18 61.38 -4.05
N ALA A 270 1.72 61.68 -5.26
CA ALA A 270 2.13 62.88 -6.00
C ALA A 270 1.76 64.17 -5.26
N GLU A 271 0.53 64.28 -4.77
CA GLU A 271 0.08 65.42 -3.96
C GLU A 271 0.90 65.57 -2.69
N LYS A 272 1.15 64.47 -1.97
CA LYS A 272 1.86 64.50 -0.71
C LYS A 272 3.33 64.93 -0.88
N LEU A 273 3.98 64.48 -1.96
CA LEU A 273 5.34 64.91 -2.33
C LEU A 273 5.39 66.38 -2.76
N LYS A 274 4.38 66.88 -3.46
CA LYS A 274 4.27 68.30 -3.84
C LYS A 274 4.13 69.17 -2.59
N ASN A 275 3.28 68.77 -1.65
CA ASN A 275 3.05 69.49 -0.41
C ASN A 275 4.27 69.45 0.52
N SER A 276 5.02 68.34 0.58
CA SER A 276 6.25 68.28 1.38
C SER A 276 7.38 69.14 0.80
N LYS A 277 7.44 69.33 -0.53
CA LYS A 277 8.41 70.23 -1.16
C LYS A 277 8.09 71.70 -0.87
N LEU A 278 6.81 72.06 -0.85
CA LEU A 278 6.35 73.41 -0.51
C LEU A 278 6.65 73.78 0.96
N LEU A 279 6.54 72.83 1.88
CA LEU A 279 6.85 73.03 3.30
C LEU A 279 8.35 73.06 3.65
N ASN A 280 9.22 72.64 2.72
CA ASN A 280 10.69 72.64 2.90
C ASN A 280 11.37 73.80 2.14
N GLN A 281 10.61 74.74 1.57
CA GLN A 281 11.11 75.92 0.85
C GLN A 281 10.94 77.24 1.63
N ASP A 282 10.45 77.17 2.87
CA ASP A 282 10.50 78.23 3.88
C ASP A 282 11.52 77.88 4.98
#